data_AF-A0A4Z1EWG5-F1
#
_entry.id   AF-A0A4Z1EWG5-F1
#
_cell.length_a   1.000
_cell.length_b   1.000
_cell.length_c   1.000
_cell.angle_alpha   90.00
_cell.angle_beta   90.00
_cell.angle_gamma   90.00
#
_symmetry.space_group_name_H-M   'P 1'
#
loop_
_entity.id
_entity.type
_entity.pdbx_description
1 polymer ?
#
loop_
_entity_poly.entity_id
_entity_poly.type
_entity_poly.pdbx_seq_one_letter_code
_entity_poly.pdbx_strand_id
1 'polypeptide(L)'
;MEELIKKLTKDRDYHAAIAESNMNDIIKLGHERQVLAEELSKVRKQTYSPSDHTDALIRFTHVWDNCLGDEESLDRFVKLRLGIFGWSQREVKDLSQLDDLQGRDRELFFEEAAKVILLDGSDKREFPKGLRKYSRVLLHVLGALLTHHLYATVFSDPFFFLGEETSQILNDIMSLGNTWNLGHAQRWRGDTLRLIHPIHKTPDETVVKLETKKLLRNAGISGAARFMRSPAKYIMNNSPDALQRLEDLYIKAAEHAYLMCCRRPMIKLLDSTSYLGQPYDPHNTEMVLHPTVTSRAGIDPKGQPILMVTSPAVLRYGLRAADECIFEERWWHTVYGYQRATVWVHVPLPEELEGNEEDFTPMALAPPPERLEDLKPVTFPLRSALSVEELGERMRKRVDKVALLDLVKPYLDDFAEQLRPVLEGLRGEIAQRVEERNEMEKQRDEFRSKYREALESIERLKSGM
;
A
#
# COMPACT_ATOMS: atom_id res chain seq x y z
N MET A 1 -13.53 67.11 23.16
CA MET A 1 -12.47 66.23 23.74
C MET A 1 -13.01 65.40 24.90
N GLU A 2 -13.68 65.99 25.89
CA GLU A 2 -14.24 65.24 27.04
C GLU A 2 -15.21 64.11 26.67
N GLU A 3 -16.06 64.32 25.66
CA GLU A 3 -17.02 63.30 25.20
C GLU A 3 -16.32 62.08 24.56
N LEU A 4 -15.18 62.32 23.91
CA LEU A 4 -14.36 61.30 23.27
C LEU A 4 -13.59 60.48 24.33
N ILE A 5 -13.12 61.14 25.38
CA ILE A 5 -12.50 60.49 26.55
C ILE A 5 -13.54 59.64 27.30
N LYS A 6 -14.76 60.13 27.46
CA LYS A 6 -15.85 59.40 28.11
C LYS A 6 -16.25 58.15 27.33
N LYS A 7 -16.30 58.24 26.00
CA LYS A 7 -16.55 57.09 25.12
C LYS A 7 -15.43 56.06 25.21
N LEU A 8 -14.17 56.47 25.12
CA LEU A 8 -13.02 55.57 25.22
C LEU A 8 -12.94 54.87 26.58
N THR A 9 -13.32 55.55 27.66
CA THR A 9 -13.35 54.96 28.99
C THR A 9 -14.44 53.89 29.08
N LYS A 10 -15.64 54.17 28.53
CA LYS A 10 -16.73 53.19 28.48
C LYS A 10 -16.39 51.96 27.64
N ASP A 11 -15.75 52.15 26.49
CA ASP A 11 -15.34 51.05 25.61
C ASP A 11 -14.23 50.20 26.27
N ARG A 12 -13.26 50.84 26.94
CA ARG A 12 -12.23 50.14 27.71
C ARG A 12 -12.84 49.29 28.82
N ASP A 13 -13.76 49.85 29.60
CA ASP A 13 -14.37 49.16 30.73
C ASP A 13 -15.29 48.01 30.24
N TYR A 14 -15.95 48.18 29.10
CA TYR A 14 -16.71 47.11 28.43
C TYR A 14 -15.81 45.95 27.96
N HIS A 15 -14.68 46.26 27.34
CA HIS A 15 -13.73 45.23 26.90
C HIS A 15 -13.03 44.52 28.07
N ALA A 16 -12.76 45.22 29.18
CA ALA A 16 -12.23 44.62 30.39
C ALA A 16 -13.22 43.60 31.00
N ALA A 17 -14.50 43.94 31.08
CA ALA A 17 -15.54 43.04 31.59
C ALA A 17 -15.72 41.78 30.72
N ILE A 18 -15.62 41.92 29.39
CA ILE A 18 -15.66 40.76 28.47
C ILE A 18 -14.44 39.86 28.65
N ALA A 19 -13.25 40.45 28.80
CA ALA A 19 -12.02 39.69 29.01
C ALA A 19 -12.07 38.87 30.31
N GLU A 20 -12.61 39.45 31.38
CA GLU A 20 -12.80 38.78 32.66
C GLU A 20 -13.83 37.64 32.57
N SER A 21 -14.96 37.87 31.87
CA SER A 21 -15.95 36.81 31.60
C SER A 21 -15.36 35.64 30.83
N ASN A 22 -14.62 35.91 29.75
CA ASN A 22 -13.99 34.88 28.94
C ASN A 22 -12.93 34.09 29.71
N MET A 23 -12.18 34.75 30.60
CA MET A 23 -11.17 34.10 31.42
C MET A 23 -11.81 33.13 32.44
N ASN A 24 -12.95 33.51 33.01
CA ASN A 24 -13.72 32.64 33.91
C ASN A 24 -14.30 31.42 33.17
N ASP A 25 -14.77 31.59 31.93
CA ASP A 25 -15.25 30.48 31.10
C ASP A 25 -14.12 29.51 30.74
N ILE A 26 -12.92 30.02 30.44
CA ILE A 26 -11.74 29.19 30.16
C ILE A 26 -11.33 28.38 31.41
N ILE A 27 -11.33 29.00 32.60
CA ILE A 27 -11.02 28.31 33.85
C ILE A 27 -12.05 27.21 34.13
N LYS A 28 -13.34 27.50 33.90
CA LYS A 28 -14.43 26.52 34.05
C LYS A 28 -14.27 25.34 33.10
N LEU A 29 -14.00 25.58 31.81
CA LEU A 29 -13.74 24.54 30.82
C LEU A 29 -12.49 23.72 31.16
N GLY A 30 -11.46 24.35 31.74
CA GLY A 30 -10.26 23.66 32.24
C GLY A 30 -10.60 22.65 33.34
N HIS A 31 -11.43 23.04 34.31
CA HIS A 31 -11.92 22.15 35.37
C HIS A 31 -12.79 21.01 34.83
N GLU A 32 -13.74 21.31 33.94
CA GLU A 32 -14.61 20.28 33.33
C GLU A 32 -13.80 19.24 32.55
N ARG A 33 -12.78 19.67 31.80
CA ARG A 33 -11.86 18.78 31.09
C ARG A 33 -11.07 17.89 32.04
N GLN A 34 -10.64 18.40 33.19
CA GLN A 34 -9.89 17.63 34.18
C GLN A 34 -10.77 16.57 34.86
N VAL A 35 -12.02 16.92 35.19
CA VAL A 35 -13.02 15.98 35.70
C VAL A 35 -13.32 14.87 34.69
N LEU A 36 -13.52 15.23 33.41
CA LEU A 36 -13.70 14.25 32.33
C LEU A 36 -12.48 13.32 32.16
N ALA A 37 -11.27 13.86 32.28
CA ALA A 37 -10.04 13.05 32.19
C ALA A 37 -9.91 12.05 33.36
N GLU A 38 -10.29 12.46 34.57
CA GLU A 38 -10.29 11.59 35.75
C GLU A 38 -11.39 10.52 35.66
N GLU A 39 -12.60 10.89 35.23
CA GLU A 39 -13.69 9.92 35.03
C GLU A 39 -13.34 8.92 33.92
N LEU A 40 -12.75 9.36 32.80
CA LEU A 40 -12.21 8.46 31.77
C LEU A 40 -11.08 7.56 32.30
N SER A 41 -10.24 8.06 33.20
CA SER A 41 -9.19 7.25 33.86
C SER A 41 -9.79 6.17 34.77
N LYS A 42 -10.84 6.50 35.53
CA LYS A 42 -11.55 5.54 36.39
C LYS A 42 -12.27 4.48 35.57
N VAL A 43 -12.95 4.87 34.48
CA VAL A 43 -13.59 3.93 33.54
C VAL A 43 -12.53 2.99 32.97
N ARG A 44 -11.39 3.51 32.48
CA ARG A 44 -10.27 2.69 31.96
C ARG A 44 -9.72 1.70 32.99
N LYS A 45 -9.67 2.06 34.27
CA LYS A 45 -9.23 1.17 35.37
C LYS A 45 -10.28 0.13 35.77
N GLN A 46 -11.57 0.40 35.56
CA GLN A 46 -12.66 -0.50 35.90
C GLN A 46 -13.04 -1.48 34.77
N THR A 47 -12.76 -1.16 33.51
CA THR A 47 -13.13 -2.02 32.37
C THR A 47 -12.04 -2.98 31.89
N TYR A 48 -10.77 -2.82 32.33
CA TYR A 48 -9.66 -3.55 31.71
C TYR A 48 -8.69 -4.14 32.74
N SER A 49 -8.66 -5.48 32.84
CA SER A 49 -7.66 -6.24 33.62
C SER A 49 -6.35 -6.38 32.85
N PRO A 50 -5.17 -6.19 33.47
CA PRO A 50 -3.87 -6.40 32.82
C PRO A 50 -3.65 -7.83 32.29
N SER A 51 -4.33 -8.84 32.83
CA SER A 51 -4.23 -10.24 32.39
C SER A 51 -4.80 -10.48 30.99
N ASP A 52 -5.86 -9.75 30.64
CA ASP A 52 -6.54 -9.89 29.35
C ASP A 52 -5.74 -9.24 28.23
N HIS A 53 -4.84 -8.32 28.59
CA HIS A 53 -3.96 -7.65 27.64
C HIS A 53 -2.93 -8.60 27.07
N THR A 54 -2.32 -9.48 27.87
CA THR A 54 -1.31 -10.43 27.37
C THR A 54 -1.93 -11.45 26.42
N ASP A 55 -3.12 -11.93 26.74
CA ASP A 55 -3.81 -12.99 25.98
C ASP A 55 -4.49 -12.46 24.72
N ALA A 56 -5.00 -11.21 24.76
CA ALA A 56 -5.45 -10.49 23.58
C ALA A 56 -4.26 -10.12 22.69
N LEU A 57 -3.17 -9.57 23.24
CA LEU A 57 -1.97 -9.20 22.49
C LEU A 57 -1.32 -10.41 21.82
N ILE A 58 -1.23 -11.57 22.50
CA ILE A 58 -0.71 -12.83 21.93
C ILE A 58 -1.61 -13.35 20.80
N ARG A 59 -2.94 -13.36 20.99
CA ARG A 59 -3.89 -13.73 19.92
C ARG A 59 -3.80 -12.75 18.75
N PHE A 60 -3.61 -11.46 19.02
CA PHE A 60 -3.53 -10.40 18.00
C PHE A 60 -2.20 -10.44 17.23
N THR A 61 -1.07 -10.70 17.88
CA THR A 61 0.21 -10.96 17.21
C THR A 61 0.10 -12.20 16.34
N HIS A 62 -0.59 -13.25 16.78
CA HIS A 62 -0.84 -14.41 15.93
C HIS A 62 -1.73 -14.09 14.72
N VAL A 63 -2.82 -13.32 14.88
CA VAL A 63 -3.67 -12.89 13.75
C VAL A 63 -2.90 -11.98 12.79
N TRP A 64 -2.05 -11.11 13.32
CA TRP A 64 -1.18 -10.21 12.56
C TRP A 64 -0.10 -10.94 11.77
N ASP A 65 0.61 -11.84 12.43
CA ASP A 65 1.66 -12.67 11.82
C ASP A 65 1.04 -13.64 10.79
N ASN A 66 -0.17 -14.16 11.04
CA ASN A 66 -0.94 -14.93 10.05
C ASN A 66 -1.50 -14.05 8.91
N CYS A 67 -1.66 -12.74 9.12
CA CYS A 67 -2.06 -11.79 8.07
C CYS A 67 -0.87 -11.31 7.23
N LEU A 68 0.37 -11.44 7.72
CA LEU A 68 1.60 -11.10 6.99
C LEU A 68 2.27 -12.33 6.37
N GLY A 69 2.21 -13.47 7.06
CA GLY A 69 2.61 -14.78 6.59
C GLY A 69 1.58 -15.35 5.62
N ASP A 70 2.02 -15.63 4.39
CA ASP A 70 1.19 -16.21 3.34
C ASP A 70 2.11 -17.15 2.55
N GLU A 71 2.28 -18.34 3.15
CA GLU A 71 3.13 -19.41 2.62
C GLU A 71 2.69 -19.83 1.22
N GLU A 72 1.39 -19.76 0.93
CA GLU A 72 0.85 -20.06 -0.40
C GLU A 72 1.42 -19.11 -1.46
N SER A 73 1.47 -17.82 -1.16
CA SER A 73 2.07 -16.85 -2.07
C SER A 73 3.59 -16.99 -2.17
N LEU A 74 4.27 -17.36 -1.09
CA LEU A 74 5.71 -17.67 -1.11
C LEU A 74 5.99 -18.85 -2.06
N ASP A 75 5.24 -19.94 -1.94
CA ASP A 75 5.33 -21.11 -2.82
C ASP A 75 5.03 -20.74 -4.29
N ARG A 76 4.04 -19.87 -4.53
CA ARG A 76 3.73 -19.34 -5.87
C ARG A 76 4.91 -18.54 -6.45
N PHE A 77 5.63 -17.75 -5.65
CA PHE A 77 6.84 -17.05 -6.11
C PHE A 77 7.98 -18.01 -6.44
N VAL A 78 8.18 -19.04 -5.61
CA VAL A 78 9.18 -20.08 -5.89
C VAL A 78 8.86 -20.78 -7.21
N LYS A 79 7.60 -21.19 -7.43
CA LYS A 79 7.13 -21.79 -8.68
C LYS A 79 7.30 -20.86 -9.87
N LEU A 80 6.97 -19.58 -9.72
CA LEU A 80 7.15 -18.58 -10.76
C LEU A 80 8.63 -18.43 -11.14
N ARG A 81 9.53 -18.34 -10.16
CA ARG A 81 10.98 -18.23 -10.39
C ARG A 81 11.54 -19.46 -11.10
N LEU A 82 11.11 -20.65 -10.71
CA LEU A 82 11.46 -21.90 -11.41
C LEU A 82 10.92 -21.92 -12.84
N GLY A 83 9.69 -21.44 -13.05
CA GLY A 83 9.09 -21.30 -14.38
C GLY A 83 9.88 -20.33 -15.26
N ILE A 84 10.28 -19.17 -14.72
CA ILE A 84 11.07 -18.16 -15.43
C ILE A 84 12.41 -18.76 -15.83
N PHE A 85 13.12 -19.38 -14.87
CA PHE A 85 14.39 -20.03 -15.15
C PHE A 85 14.26 -21.12 -16.23
N GLY A 86 13.26 -22.00 -16.10
CA GLY A 86 13.04 -23.10 -17.04
C GLY A 86 12.62 -22.63 -18.44
N TRP A 87 11.90 -21.52 -18.55
CA TRP A 87 11.58 -20.89 -19.82
C TRP A 87 12.82 -20.24 -20.42
N SER A 88 13.54 -19.40 -19.66
CA SER A 88 14.75 -18.71 -20.13
C SER A 88 15.83 -19.71 -20.55
N GLN A 89 15.97 -20.85 -19.88
CA GLN A 89 16.95 -21.88 -20.25
C GLN A 89 16.68 -22.48 -21.64
N ARG A 90 15.42 -22.57 -22.06
CA ARG A 90 15.05 -23.09 -23.38
C ARG A 90 15.22 -22.04 -24.47
N GLU A 91 14.89 -20.80 -24.12
CA GLU A 91 14.85 -19.71 -25.09
C GLU A 91 16.17 -18.96 -25.23
N VAL A 92 17.10 -19.05 -24.29
CA VAL A 92 18.34 -18.26 -24.39
C VAL A 92 19.24 -18.77 -25.52
N LYS A 93 19.80 -17.81 -26.27
CA LYS A 93 20.91 -18.03 -27.19
C LYS A 93 22.23 -18.35 -26.47
N ASP A 94 23.16 -18.91 -27.22
CA ASP A 94 24.55 -19.04 -26.76
C ASP A 94 25.23 -17.67 -26.72
N LEU A 95 26.16 -17.47 -25.77
CA LEU A 95 26.85 -16.20 -25.58
C LEU A 95 27.58 -15.73 -26.84
N SER A 96 28.14 -16.64 -27.63
CA SER A 96 28.82 -16.33 -28.89
C SER A 96 27.92 -15.64 -29.91
N GLN A 97 26.61 -15.87 -29.86
CA GLN A 97 25.64 -15.26 -30.77
C GLN A 97 25.30 -13.81 -30.38
N LEU A 98 25.78 -13.33 -29.23
CA LEU A 98 25.68 -11.92 -28.86
C LEU A 98 26.62 -11.05 -29.70
N ASP A 99 27.78 -11.60 -30.09
CA ASP A 99 28.76 -10.88 -30.92
C ASP A 99 28.22 -10.64 -32.34
N ASP A 100 27.23 -11.41 -32.76
CA ASP A 100 26.51 -11.22 -34.03
C ASP A 100 25.58 -10.00 -34.01
N LEU A 101 25.22 -9.47 -32.83
CA LEU A 101 24.40 -8.26 -32.73
C LEU A 101 25.22 -7.03 -33.11
N GLN A 102 24.81 -6.35 -34.18
CA GLN A 102 25.46 -5.14 -34.68
C GLN A 102 24.50 -3.94 -34.75
N GLY A 103 25.09 -2.74 -34.75
CA GLY A 103 24.35 -1.48 -34.93
C GLY A 103 23.20 -1.33 -33.95
N ARG A 104 22.05 -0.89 -34.46
CA ARG A 104 20.87 -0.53 -33.68
C ARG A 104 20.32 -1.67 -32.82
N ASP A 105 20.40 -2.91 -33.27
CA ASP A 105 19.89 -4.07 -32.53
C ASP A 105 20.70 -4.31 -31.25
N ARG A 106 22.02 -4.13 -31.33
CA ARG A 106 22.90 -4.18 -30.16
C ARG A 106 22.58 -3.06 -29.18
N GLU A 107 22.36 -1.84 -29.68
CA GLU A 107 22.02 -0.68 -28.85
C GLU A 107 20.72 -0.91 -28.07
N LEU A 108 19.65 -1.30 -28.77
CA LEU A 108 18.35 -1.58 -28.17
C LEU A 108 18.42 -2.70 -27.13
N PHE A 109 19.23 -3.74 -27.38
CA PHE A 109 19.42 -4.81 -26.40
C PHE A 109 20.12 -4.31 -25.14
N PHE A 110 21.21 -3.56 -25.25
CA PHE A 110 21.93 -3.07 -24.07
C PHE A 110 21.16 -1.99 -23.31
N GLU A 111 20.36 -1.16 -23.98
CA GLU A 111 19.38 -0.28 -23.31
C GLU A 111 18.38 -1.08 -22.48
N GLU A 112 17.90 -2.22 -22.98
CA GLU A 112 17.01 -3.10 -22.24
C GLU A 112 17.75 -3.79 -21.08
N ALA A 113 18.96 -4.30 -21.32
CA ALA A 113 19.80 -4.94 -20.30
C ALA A 113 20.20 -4.00 -19.16
N ALA A 114 20.38 -2.71 -19.45
CA ALA A 114 20.69 -1.67 -18.45
C ALA A 114 19.60 -1.53 -17.38
N LYS A 115 18.37 -1.98 -17.66
CA LYS A 115 17.31 -2.01 -16.65
C LYS A 115 17.61 -2.97 -15.50
N VAL A 116 18.42 -4.00 -15.71
CA VAL A 116 18.68 -5.06 -14.71
C VAL A 116 20.16 -5.30 -14.44
N ILE A 117 21.07 -4.66 -15.19
CA ILE A 117 22.52 -4.82 -15.11
C ILE A 117 23.18 -3.45 -15.09
N LEU A 118 24.19 -3.29 -14.24
CA LEU A 118 25.12 -2.16 -14.29
C LEU A 118 26.14 -2.45 -15.41
N LEU A 119 26.00 -1.79 -16.55
CA LEU A 119 26.85 -2.04 -17.72
C LEU A 119 28.21 -1.31 -17.62
N ASP A 120 29.23 -1.96 -18.16
CA ASP A 120 30.60 -1.45 -18.30
C ASP A 120 30.80 -0.76 -19.66
N GLY A 121 31.96 -0.12 -19.81
CA GLY A 121 32.38 0.57 -21.03
C GLY A 121 32.00 2.04 -21.04
N SER A 122 32.77 2.86 -21.78
CA SER A 122 32.50 4.30 -21.89
C SER A 122 31.15 4.62 -22.52
N ASP A 123 30.62 3.70 -23.32
CA ASP A 123 29.32 3.78 -23.98
C ASP A 123 28.20 3.00 -23.25
N LYS A 124 28.53 2.32 -22.13
CA LYS A 124 27.62 1.44 -21.37
C LYS A 124 26.99 0.33 -22.24
N ARG A 125 27.76 -0.26 -23.15
CA ARG A 125 27.28 -1.32 -24.07
C ARG A 125 28.00 -2.63 -23.90
N GLU A 126 28.55 -2.87 -22.73
CA GLU A 126 29.23 -4.12 -22.43
C GLU A 126 28.82 -4.66 -21.05
N PHE A 127 28.78 -5.98 -20.92
CA PHE A 127 28.57 -6.59 -19.61
C PHE A 127 29.79 -6.34 -18.71
N PRO A 128 29.60 -6.27 -17.39
CA PRO A 128 30.70 -6.29 -16.43
C PRO A 128 31.70 -7.41 -16.71
N LYS A 129 33.01 -7.13 -16.58
CA LYS A 129 34.06 -8.15 -16.77
C LYS A 129 33.78 -9.45 -16.02
N GLY A 130 33.30 -9.32 -14.78
CA GLY A 130 32.90 -10.45 -13.94
C GLY A 130 31.75 -11.30 -14.50
N LEU A 131 30.81 -10.67 -15.22
CA LEU A 131 29.69 -11.37 -15.85
C LEU A 131 30.06 -12.02 -17.19
N ARG A 132 30.99 -11.45 -17.97
CA ARG A 132 31.42 -12.04 -19.27
C ARG A 132 32.04 -13.42 -19.14
N LYS A 133 32.68 -13.70 -18.00
CA LYS A 133 33.32 -15.01 -17.72
C LYS A 133 32.29 -16.12 -17.44
N TYR A 134 31.04 -15.76 -17.12
CA TYR A 134 29.98 -16.73 -16.90
C TYR A 134 29.37 -17.17 -18.23
N SER A 135 29.62 -18.43 -18.61
CA SER A 135 29.06 -19.04 -19.83
C SER A 135 27.53 -19.00 -19.92
N ARG A 136 26.85 -18.87 -18.78
CA ARG A 136 25.38 -18.75 -18.68
C ARG A 136 24.91 -17.32 -18.40
N VAL A 137 25.70 -16.30 -18.71
CA VAL A 137 25.31 -14.90 -18.46
C VAL A 137 24.00 -14.54 -19.15
N LEU A 138 23.83 -14.89 -20.42
CA LEU A 138 22.59 -14.59 -21.17
C LEU A 138 21.35 -15.25 -20.55
N LEU A 139 21.51 -16.44 -19.93
CA LEU A 139 20.40 -17.11 -19.24
C LEU A 139 19.92 -16.25 -18.07
N HIS A 140 20.85 -15.74 -17.28
CA HIS A 140 20.54 -14.88 -16.14
C HIS A 140 20.03 -13.51 -16.59
N VAL A 141 20.59 -12.93 -17.65
CA VAL A 141 20.09 -11.67 -18.24
C VAL A 141 18.65 -11.84 -18.71
N LEU A 142 18.36 -12.89 -19.49
CA LEU A 142 17.02 -13.15 -20.01
C LEU A 142 16.01 -13.38 -18.88
N GLY A 143 16.38 -14.15 -17.87
CA GLY A 143 15.55 -14.37 -16.68
C GLY A 143 15.31 -13.08 -15.88
N ALA A 144 16.35 -12.24 -15.74
CA ALA A 144 16.26 -10.95 -15.07
C ALA A 144 15.34 -9.98 -15.82
N LEU A 145 15.48 -9.88 -17.14
CA LEU A 145 14.62 -9.06 -18.00
C LEU A 145 13.16 -9.51 -17.96
N LEU A 146 12.91 -10.82 -18.06
CA LEU A 146 11.57 -11.38 -17.94
C LEU A 146 10.97 -11.05 -16.58
N THR A 147 11.73 -11.24 -15.51
CA THR A 147 11.30 -10.92 -14.16
C THR A 147 10.99 -9.44 -14.04
N HIS A 148 11.91 -8.56 -14.44
CA HIS A 148 11.70 -7.10 -14.42
C HIS A 148 10.44 -6.70 -15.18
N HIS A 149 10.23 -7.21 -16.39
CA HIS A 149 9.04 -6.90 -17.18
C HIS A 149 7.75 -7.38 -16.50
N LEU A 150 7.72 -8.61 -15.96
CA LEU A 150 6.57 -9.11 -15.18
C LEU A 150 6.26 -8.19 -14.01
N TYR A 151 7.27 -7.80 -13.26
CA TYR A 151 7.09 -6.95 -12.09
C TYR A 151 6.64 -5.54 -12.47
N ALA A 152 7.22 -4.96 -13.51
CA ALA A 152 6.89 -3.63 -14.00
C ALA A 152 5.50 -3.54 -14.67
N THR A 153 4.97 -4.64 -15.19
CA THR A 153 3.69 -4.65 -15.94
C THR A 153 2.53 -5.31 -15.21
N VAL A 154 2.79 -6.23 -14.28
CA VAL A 154 1.76 -7.05 -13.62
C VAL A 154 1.72 -6.78 -12.12
N PHE A 155 2.86 -6.75 -11.43
CA PHE A 155 2.87 -6.59 -9.96
C PHE A 155 2.80 -5.13 -9.52
N SER A 156 3.33 -4.20 -10.33
CA SER A 156 3.38 -2.77 -10.02
C SER A 156 2.00 -2.12 -10.03
N ASP A 157 1.14 -2.59 -10.92
CA ASP A 157 -0.19 -2.07 -11.19
C ASP A 157 -1.25 -3.04 -10.64
N PRO A 158 -1.97 -2.70 -9.55
CA PRO A 158 -3.02 -3.55 -8.99
C PRO A 158 -4.22 -3.79 -9.92
N PHE A 159 -4.39 -2.94 -10.93
CA PHE A 159 -5.55 -2.88 -11.82
C PHE A 159 -5.21 -3.22 -13.28
N PHE A 160 -4.01 -3.75 -13.54
CA PHE A 160 -3.43 -4.01 -14.88
C PHE A 160 -4.35 -4.77 -15.85
N PHE A 161 -5.29 -5.56 -15.34
CA PHE A 161 -6.19 -6.41 -16.11
C PHE A 161 -7.49 -5.72 -16.56
N LEU A 162 -7.76 -4.49 -16.11
CA LEU A 162 -8.98 -3.74 -16.41
C LEU A 162 -8.90 -2.90 -17.69
N GLY A 163 -7.79 -2.98 -18.42
CA GLY A 163 -7.49 -2.13 -19.57
C GLY A 163 -6.75 -0.84 -19.16
N GLU A 164 -6.04 -0.24 -20.11
CA GLU A 164 -5.12 0.88 -19.86
C GLU A 164 -5.83 2.10 -19.25
N GLU A 165 -6.98 2.48 -19.80
CA GLU A 165 -7.73 3.66 -19.35
C GLU A 165 -8.28 3.46 -17.93
N THR A 166 -9.02 2.38 -17.70
CA THR A 166 -9.59 2.05 -16.39
C THR A 166 -8.50 1.87 -15.33
N SER A 167 -7.42 1.15 -15.67
CA SER A 167 -6.30 0.95 -14.76
C SER A 167 -5.66 2.29 -14.38
N GLN A 168 -5.43 3.17 -15.37
CA GLN A 168 -4.85 4.48 -15.09
C GLN A 168 -5.73 5.34 -14.19
N ILE A 169 -7.06 5.35 -14.40
CA ILE A 169 -7.98 6.11 -13.54
C ILE A 169 -7.94 5.60 -12.10
N LEU A 170 -7.99 4.28 -11.89
CA LEU A 170 -7.96 3.69 -10.55
C LEU A 170 -6.60 3.88 -9.86
N ASN A 171 -5.50 3.84 -10.63
CA ASN A 171 -4.17 4.16 -10.13
C ASN A 171 -4.02 5.65 -9.79
N ASP A 172 -4.65 6.55 -10.55
CA ASP A 172 -4.68 7.99 -10.23
C ASP A 172 -5.43 8.23 -8.91
N ILE A 173 -6.58 7.56 -8.69
CA ILE A 173 -7.33 7.59 -7.41
C ILE A 173 -6.44 7.06 -6.28
N MET A 174 -5.80 5.92 -6.48
CA MET A 174 -4.92 5.31 -5.50
C MET A 174 -3.74 6.24 -5.17
N SER A 175 -3.14 6.88 -6.18
CA SER A 175 -2.01 7.80 -6.01
C SER A 175 -2.43 9.03 -5.21
N LEU A 176 -3.60 9.61 -5.49
CA LEU A 176 -4.15 10.71 -4.71
C LEU A 176 -4.38 10.27 -3.27
N GLY A 177 -5.02 9.11 -3.06
CA GLY A 177 -5.22 8.52 -1.76
C GLY A 177 -3.92 8.31 -0.99
N ASN A 178 -2.85 7.86 -1.67
CA ASN A 178 -1.53 7.65 -1.06
C ASN A 178 -0.94 8.95 -0.49
N THR A 179 -1.26 10.12 -1.07
CA THR A 179 -0.79 11.42 -0.56
C THR A 179 -1.48 11.85 0.73
N TRP A 180 -2.73 11.44 0.92
CA TRP A 180 -3.53 11.82 2.10
C TRP A 180 -3.44 10.80 3.22
N ASN A 181 -3.65 9.52 2.88
CA ASN A 181 -3.58 8.40 3.79
C ASN A 181 -3.31 7.13 2.99
N LEU A 182 -2.04 6.72 2.99
CA LEU A 182 -1.55 5.50 2.34
C LEU A 182 -2.37 4.25 2.71
N GLY A 183 -3.05 4.21 3.85
CA GLY A 183 -3.50 2.96 4.49
C GLY A 183 -4.93 2.71 4.11
N HIS A 184 -5.70 3.78 4.19
CA HIS A 184 -6.99 3.87 3.53
C HIS A 184 -6.85 3.64 2.03
N ALA A 185 -5.83 4.19 1.36
CA ALA A 185 -5.61 3.93 -0.07
C ALA A 185 -5.34 2.45 -0.37
N GLN A 186 -4.51 1.78 0.43
CA GLN A 186 -4.17 0.36 0.26
C GLN A 186 -5.33 -0.57 0.64
N ARG A 187 -6.12 -0.19 1.65
CA ARG A 187 -7.38 -0.87 2.01
C ARG A 187 -8.41 -0.71 0.90
N TRP A 188 -8.63 0.51 0.41
CA TRP A 188 -9.53 0.81 -0.70
C TRP A 188 -9.18 -0.01 -1.93
N ARG A 189 -7.90 -0.07 -2.29
CA ARG A 189 -7.39 -0.92 -3.38
C ARG A 189 -7.75 -2.39 -3.16
N GLY A 190 -7.44 -2.94 -1.99
CA GLY A 190 -7.75 -4.33 -1.64
C GLY A 190 -9.25 -4.64 -1.66
N ASP A 191 -10.07 -3.77 -1.09
CA ASP A 191 -11.53 -3.94 -1.04
C ASP A 191 -12.17 -3.77 -2.43
N THR A 192 -11.70 -2.80 -3.23
CA THR A 192 -12.10 -2.62 -4.63
C THR A 192 -11.82 -3.89 -5.44
N LEU A 193 -10.62 -4.46 -5.31
CA LEU A 193 -10.29 -5.69 -6.00
C LEU A 193 -11.18 -6.85 -5.55
N ARG A 194 -11.45 -7.01 -4.25
CA ARG A 194 -12.38 -8.05 -3.74
C ARG A 194 -13.81 -7.90 -4.24
N LEU A 195 -14.27 -6.69 -4.54
CA LEU A 195 -15.56 -6.49 -5.20
C LEU A 195 -15.52 -6.98 -6.65
N ILE A 196 -14.40 -6.77 -7.35
CA ILE A 196 -14.19 -7.20 -8.74
C ILE A 196 -13.92 -8.72 -8.83
N HIS A 197 -13.44 -9.36 -7.75
CA HIS A 197 -13.34 -10.82 -7.62
C HIS A 197 -13.82 -11.27 -6.24
N PRO A 198 -15.13 -11.50 -6.11
CA PRO A 198 -15.68 -11.94 -4.85
C PRO A 198 -15.03 -13.25 -4.40
N ILE A 199 -14.71 -13.30 -3.11
CA ILE A 199 -14.06 -14.46 -2.46
C ILE A 199 -15.11 -15.53 -2.13
N HIS A 200 -16.36 -15.13 -1.92
CA HIS A 200 -17.47 -16.01 -1.58
C HIS A 200 -18.00 -16.78 -2.82
N LYS A 201 -18.92 -17.72 -2.59
CA LYS A 201 -19.40 -18.70 -3.57
C LYS A 201 -20.90 -18.62 -3.81
N THR A 202 -21.48 -17.42 -3.91
CA THR A 202 -22.84 -17.32 -4.46
C THR A 202 -22.81 -17.57 -5.99
N PRO A 203 -23.95 -17.94 -6.61
CA PRO A 203 -24.03 -18.12 -8.05
C PRO A 203 -23.57 -16.88 -8.84
N ASP A 204 -23.98 -15.68 -8.43
CA ASP A 204 -23.62 -14.41 -9.08
C ASP A 204 -22.13 -14.09 -8.93
N GLU A 205 -21.57 -14.34 -7.75
CA GLU A 205 -20.14 -14.19 -7.49
C GLU A 205 -19.29 -15.14 -8.35
N THR A 206 -19.82 -16.33 -8.66
CA THR A 206 -19.14 -17.29 -9.53
C THR A 206 -19.01 -16.79 -10.96
N VAL A 207 -20.04 -16.08 -11.47
CA VAL A 207 -20.01 -15.44 -12.80
C VAL A 207 -18.97 -14.32 -12.83
N VAL A 208 -19.00 -13.41 -11.85
CA VAL A 208 -18.01 -12.32 -11.73
C VAL A 208 -16.59 -12.89 -11.67
N LYS A 209 -16.38 -13.92 -10.84
CA LYS A 209 -15.10 -14.61 -10.68
C LYS A 209 -14.57 -15.17 -12.00
N LEU A 210 -15.45 -15.75 -12.83
CA LEU A 210 -15.10 -16.29 -14.14
C LEU A 210 -14.67 -15.18 -15.10
N GLU A 211 -15.39 -14.06 -15.11
CA GLU A 211 -15.04 -12.90 -15.94
C GLU A 211 -13.71 -12.28 -15.50
N THR A 212 -13.45 -12.11 -14.20
CA THR A 212 -12.13 -11.64 -13.74
C THR A 212 -11.02 -12.55 -14.20
N LYS A 213 -11.22 -13.88 -14.14
CA LYS A 213 -10.22 -14.85 -14.62
C LYS A 213 -9.95 -14.70 -16.11
N LYS A 214 -10.99 -14.43 -16.92
CA LYS A 214 -10.81 -14.15 -18.36
C LYS A 214 -10.00 -12.87 -18.58
N LEU A 215 -10.29 -11.80 -17.83
CA LEU A 215 -9.53 -10.55 -17.91
C LEU A 215 -8.06 -10.74 -17.52
N LEU A 216 -7.80 -11.43 -16.41
CA LEU A 216 -6.44 -11.76 -15.97
C LEU A 216 -5.69 -12.60 -17.02
N ARG A 217 -6.38 -13.57 -17.62
CA ARG A 217 -5.82 -14.39 -18.70
C ARG A 217 -5.44 -13.55 -19.91
N ASN A 218 -6.34 -12.67 -20.36
CA ASN A 218 -6.10 -11.79 -21.51
C ASN A 218 -4.95 -10.82 -21.23
N ALA A 219 -4.88 -10.27 -20.02
CA ALA A 219 -3.78 -9.40 -19.59
C ALA A 219 -2.45 -10.15 -19.55
N GLY A 220 -2.44 -11.39 -19.07
CA GLY A 220 -1.28 -12.28 -19.11
C GLY A 220 -0.79 -12.56 -20.54
N ILE A 221 -1.70 -12.94 -21.44
CA ILE A 221 -1.37 -13.19 -22.86
C ILE A 221 -0.79 -11.92 -23.52
N SER A 222 -1.43 -10.77 -23.30
CA SER A 222 -0.93 -9.48 -23.81
C SER A 222 0.44 -9.11 -23.23
N GLY A 223 0.68 -9.37 -21.95
CA GLY A 223 1.97 -9.19 -21.29
C GLY A 223 3.08 -10.05 -21.91
N ALA A 224 2.80 -11.35 -22.13
CA ALA A 224 3.73 -12.26 -22.78
C ALA A 224 4.07 -11.81 -24.22
N ALA A 225 3.06 -11.44 -25.00
CA ALA A 225 3.25 -10.95 -26.36
C ALA A 225 4.07 -9.64 -26.41
N ARG A 226 3.88 -8.73 -25.45
CA ARG A 226 4.70 -7.51 -25.32
C ARG A 226 6.16 -7.84 -25.01
N PHE A 227 6.42 -8.78 -24.10
CA PHE A 227 7.78 -9.20 -23.79
C PHE A 227 8.48 -9.84 -24.99
N MET A 228 7.80 -10.71 -25.75
CA MET A 228 8.36 -11.32 -26.97
C MET A 228 8.72 -10.28 -28.05
N ARG A 229 8.08 -9.11 -28.04
CA ARG A 229 8.39 -8.01 -28.96
C ARG A 229 9.48 -7.07 -28.46
N SER A 230 9.85 -7.17 -27.18
CA SER A 230 10.87 -6.34 -26.55
C SER A 230 12.27 -6.60 -27.13
N PRO A 231 13.26 -5.72 -26.89
CA PRO A 231 14.64 -5.96 -27.30
C PRO A 231 15.28 -7.21 -26.67
N ALA A 232 14.67 -7.80 -25.63
CA ALA A 232 15.12 -9.10 -25.12
C ALA A 232 15.07 -10.21 -26.19
N LYS A 233 14.23 -10.06 -27.23
CA LYS A 233 14.14 -10.99 -28.37
C LYS A 233 15.48 -11.24 -29.08
N TYR A 234 16.42 -10.30 -28.99
CA TYR A 234 17.72 -10.41 -29.65
C TYR A 234 18.58 -11.54 -29.07
N ILE A 235 18.36 -11.91 -27.81
CA ILE A 235 19.01 -13.04 -27.12
C ILE A 235 18.11 -14.28 -27.00
N MET A 236 16.99 -14.34 -27.74
CA MET A 236 16.04 -15.46 -27.73
C MET A 236 16.16 -16.33 -29.00
N ASN A 237 16.04 -17.64 -28.85
CA ASN A 237 15.96 -18.63 -29.93
C ASN A 237 14.62 -18.58 -30.66
N ASN A 238 13.57 -18.05 -30.03
CA ASN A 238 12.20 -17.97 -30.54
C ASN A 238 11.67 -19.34 -30.99
N SER A 239 11.67 -20.31 -30.08
CA SER A 239 11.12 -21.63 -30.37
C SER A 239 9.61 -21.54 -30.73
N PRO A 240 9.06 -22.47 -31.54
CA PRO A 240 7.66 -22.40 -31.99
C PRO A 240 6.62 -22.36 -30.86
N ASP A 241 6.95 -22.90 -29.68
CA ASP A 241 6.11 -22.94 -28.49
C ASP A 241 6.54 -21.93 -27.40
N ALA A 242 7.55 -21.08 -27.67
CA ALA A 242 8.08 -20.10 -26.73
C ALA A 242 7.00 -19.17 -26.17
N LEU A 243 6.18 -18.60 -27.07
CA LEU A 243 5.10 -17.69 -26.71
C LEU A 243 4.04 -18.40 -25.87
N GLN A 244 3.59 -19.59 -26.27
CA GLN A 244 2.53 -20.32 -25.54
C GLN A 244 2.95 -20.64 -24.09
N ARG A 245 4.20 -21.06 -23.89
CA ARG A 245 4.75 -21.31 -22.54
C ARG A 245 4.90 -20.03 -21.73
N LEU A 246 5.27 -18.94 -22.39
CA LEU A 246 5.39 -17.63 -21.77
C LEU A 246 4.02 -17.12 -21.33
N GLU A 247 2.99 -17.28 -22.16
CA GLU A 247 1.59 -16.95 -21.82
C GLU A 247 1.16 -17.66 -20.54
N ASP A 248 1.39 -18.98 -20.42
CA ASP A 248 1.07 -19.74 -19.21
C ASP A 248 1.75 -19.18 -17.96
N LEU A 249 3.00 -18.71 -18.11
CA LEU A 249 3.77 -18.10 -17.03
C LEU A 249 3.20 -16.74 -16.63
N TYR A 250 2.86 -15.89 -17.61
CA TYR A 250 2.24 -14.60 -17.36
C TYR A 250 0.85 -14.72 -16.76
N ILE A 251 0.05 -15.71 -17.17
CA ILE A 251 -1.27 -15.97 -16.61
C ILE A 251 -1.14 -16.32 -15.12
N LYS A 252 -0.23 -17.23 -14.77
CA LYS A 252 0.03 -17.59 -13.36
C LYS A 252 0.54 -16.40 -12.54
N ALA A 253 1.41 -15.58 -13.13
CA ALA A 253 1.90 -14.36 -12.50
C ALA A 253 0.78 -13.33 -12.29
N ALA A 254 -0.10 -13.14 -13.27
CA ALA A 254 -1.26 -12.26 -13.23
C ALA A 254 -2.24 -12.66 -12.12
N GLU A 255 -2.60 -13.95 -12.05
CA GLU A 255 -3.44 -14.48 -10.97
C GLU A 255 -2.79 -14.28 -9.59
N HIS A 256 -1.49 -14.50 -9.49
CA HIS A 256 -0.76 -14.34 -8.23
C HIS A 256 -0.70 -12.87 -7.79
N ALA A 257 -0.29 -11.97 -8.68
CA ALA A 257 -0.24 -10.53 -8.41
C ALA A 257 -1.62 -10.00 -8.00
N TYR A 258 -2.67 -10.47 -8.66
CA TYR A 258 -4.05 -10.14 -8.32
C TYR A 258 -4.41 -10.57 -6.89
N LEU A 259 -4.14 -11.84 -6.52
CA LEU A 259 -4.42 -12.35 -5.18
C LEU A 259 -3.65 -11.60 -4.09
N MET A 260 -2.37 -11.29 -4.35
CA MET A 260 -1.58 -10.45 -3.46
C MET A 260 -2.21 -9.08 -3.30
N CYS A 261 -2.62 -8.48 -4.40
CA CYS A 261 -3.27 -7.18 -4.40
C CYS A 261 -4.64 -7.22 -3.68
N CYS A 262 -5.37 -8.32 -3.68
CA CYS A 262 -6.61 -8.40 -2.89
C CYS A 262 -6.38 -8.31 -1.38
N ARG A 263 -5.15 -8.40 -0.87
CA ARG A 263 -4.86 -8.29 0.57
C ARG A 263 -4.88 -6.82 1.03
N ARG A 264 -5.26 -6.59 2.30
CA ARG A 264 -5.29 -5.24 2.91
C ARG A 264 -3.90 -4.63 3.16
N PRO A 265 -2.86 -5.40 3.51
CA PRO A 265 -1.51 -4.86 3.66
C PRO A 265 -1.01 -4.19 2.38
N MET A 266 -0.18 -3.16 2.55
CA MET A 266 0.50 -2.48 1.48
C MET A 266 1.55 -3.39 0.84
N ILE A 267 1.66 -3.33 -0.48
CA ILE A 267 2.74 -3.95 -1.24
C ILE A 267 3.64 -2.85 -1.80
N LYS A 268 4.94 -2.94 -1.48
CA LYS A 268 5.99 -2.12 -2.07
C LYS A 268 6.88 -3.02 -2.92
N LEU A 269 7.08 -2.61 -4.15
CA LEU A 269 8.06 -3.23 -5.03
C LEU A 269 9.30 -2.35 -5.02
N LEU A 270 10.45 -2.98 -4.83
CA LEU A 270 11.75 -2.34 -5.04
C LEU A 270 12.34 -2.91 -6.31
N ASP A 271 12.41 -2.08 -7.33
CA ASP A 271 12.95 -2.45 -8.62
C ASP A 271 14.49 -2.52 -8.59
N SER A 272 15.06 -2.86 -9.74
CA SER A 272 16.50 -2.93 -9.94
C SER A 272 17.23 -1.62 -9.63
N THR A 273 16.61 -0.46 -9.85
CA THR A 273 17.24 0.85 -9.58
C THR A 273 17.50 1.09 -8.10
N SER A 274 16.77 0.39 -7.22
CA SER A 274 16.96 0.44 -5.78
C SER A 274 18.24 -0.28 -5.31
N TYR A 275 18.85 -1.11 -6.16
CA TYR A 275 19.98 -1.97 -5.79
C TYR A 275 21.20 -1.81 -6.71
N LEU A 276 21.02 -1.57 -8.00
CA LEU A 276 22.14 -1.50 -8.95
C LEU A 276 23.17 -0.44 -8.53
N GLY A 277 24.45 -0.85 -8.51
CA GLY A 277 25.58 -0.01 -8.09
C GLY A 277 25.69 0.24 -6.59
N GLN A 278 24.70 -0.15 -5.78
CA GLN A 278 24.79 -0.07 -4.33
C GLN A 278 25.74 -1.16 -3.80
N PRO A 279 26.44 -0.91 -2.68
CA PRO A 279 27.22 -1.95 -2.02
C PRO A 279 26.31 -3.05 -1.50
N TYR A 280 26.71 -4.30 -1.71
CA TYR A 280 26.04 -5.43 -1.12
C TYR A 280 26.22 -5.45 0.39
N ASP A 281 25.09 -5.46 1.12
CA ASP A 281 25.05 -5.56 2.57
C ASP A 281 24.38 -6.89 2.99
N PRO A 282 25.12 -7.84 3.58
CA PRO A 282 24.54 -9.09 4.05
C PRO A 282 23.52 -8.91 5.19
N HIS A 283 23.52 -7.76 5.87
CA HIS A 283 22.55 -7.44 6.92
C HIS A 283 21.25 -6.84 6.36
N ASN A 284 21.22 -6.44 5.09
CA ASN A 284 20.00 -5.98 4.45
C ASN A 284 19.06 -7.18 4.19
N THR A 285 17.96 -7.22 4.93
CA THR A 285 16.96 -8.29 4.87
C THR A 285 16.12 -8.28 3.58
N GLU A 286 16.16 -7.21 2.79
CA GLU A 286 15.38 -7.04 1.56
C GLU A 286 16.05 -7.67 0.34
N MET A 287 17.34 -7.99 0.41
CA MET A 287 18.10 -8.58 -0.70
C MET A 287 18.80 -9.88 -0.28
N VAL A 288 19.05 -10.77 -1.24
CA VAL A 288 19.79 -12.01 -1.05
C VAL A 288 20.73 -12.22 -2.23
N LEU A 289 21.90 -12.76 -1.95
CA LEU A 289 22.90 -13.05 -2.96
C LEU A 289 22.42 -14.16 -3.91
N HIS A 290 22.67 -13.98 -5.21
CA HIS A 290 22.35 -14.98 -6.22
C HIS A 290 23.16 -16.27 -5.98
N PRO A 291 22.58 -17.48 -6.07
CA PRO A 291 23.25 -18.73 -5.70
C PRO A 291 24.54 -19.05 -6.49
N THR A 292 24.70 -18.47 -7.67
CA THR A 292 25.93 -18.64 -8.48
C THR A 292 27.09 -17.78 -8.03
N VAL A 293 26.85 -16.82 -7.13
CA VAL A 293 27.92 -16.09 -6.45
C VAL A 293 28.40 -17.00 -5.33
N THR A 294 29.39 -17.83 -5.62
CA THR A 294 30.01 -18.69 -4.60
C THR A 294 30.90 -17.83 -3.70
N SER A 295 30.57 -17.76 -2.41
CA SER A 295 31.52 -17.38 -1.37
C SER A 295 32.60 -18.47 -1.30
N ARG A 296 33.62 -18.40 -2.17
CA ARG A 296 34.81 -19.23 -2.02
C ARG A 296 35.55 -18.79 -0.76
N ALA A 297 36.19 -19.73 -0.08
CA ALA A 297 36.90 -19.48 1.17
C ALA A 297 37.89 -18.31 0.99
N GLY A 298 37.62 -17.17 1.64
CA GLY A 298 38.53 -16.03 1.72
C GLY A 298 38.06 -14.70 1.12
N ILE A 299 36.98 -14.65 0.33
CA ILE A 299 36.50 -13.37 -0.26
C ILE A 299 35.05 -13.10 0.14
N ASP A 300 34.87 -12.06 0.95
CA ASP A 300 33.56 -11.59 1.41
C ASP A 300 32.91 -10.70 0.33
N PRO A 301 31.70 -11.03 -0.17
CA PRO A 301 30.98 -10.17 -1.10
C PRO A 301 30.52 -8.84 -0.48
N LYS A 302 30.63 -8.66 0.84
CA LYS A 302 30.25 -7.44 1.55
C LYS A 302 30.96 -6.20 0.99
N GLY A 303 30.17 -5.15 0.73
CA GLY A 303 30.68 -3.88 0.20
C GLY A 303 30.97 -3.89 -1.31
N GLN A 304 30.85 -5.04 -1.99
CA GLN A 304 31.02 -5.11 -3.44
C GLN A 304 29.80 -4.50 -4.15
N PRO A 305 29.99 -3.78 -5.28
CA PRO A 305 28.88 -3.19 -6.01
C PRO A 305 27.97 -4.28 -6.60
N ILE A 306 26.66 -4.05 -6.50
CA ILE A 306 25.65 -4.91 -7.12
C ILE A 306 25.62 -4.62 -8.63
N LEU A 307 25.98 -5.64 -9.41
CA LEU A 307 26.14 -5.54 -10.86
C LEU A 307 24.92 -6.03 -11.63
N MET A 308 24.09 -6.89 -11.03
CA MET A 308 22.84 -7.33 -11.67
C MET A 308 21.79 -7.65 -10.61
N VAL A 309 20.53 -7.36 -10.92
CA VAL A 309 19.37 -7.72 -10.12
C VAL A 309 18.55 -8.73 -10.90
N THR A 310 18.66 -10.01 -10.55
CA THR A 310 17.93 -11.07 -11.27
C THR A 310 16.45 -11.12 -10.90
N SER A 311 16.09 -10.57 -9.75
CA SER A 311 14.71 -10.47 -9.30
C SER A 311 14.54 -9.30 -8.35
N PRO A 312 13.50 -8.47 -8.51
CA PRO A 312 13.21 -7.34 -7.61
C PRO A 312 12.68 -7.82 -6.26
N ALA A 313 12.66 -6.94 -5.26
CA ALA A 313 12.07 -7.25 -3.97
C ALA A 313 10.56 -6.93 -3.94
N VAL A 314 9.81 -7.79 -3.25
CA VAL A 314 8.40 -7.59 -2.92
C VAL A 314 8.30 -7.53 -1.42
N LEU A 315 8.02 -6.33 -0.93
CA LEU A 315 7.91 -6.05 0.48
C LEU A 315 6.44 -5.82 0.83
N ARG A 316 6.01 -6.45 1.91
CA ARG A 316 4.67 -6.27 2.47
C ARG A 316 4.76 -5.48 3.76
N TYR A 317 3.93 -4.47 3.88
CA TYR A 317 3.81 -3.61 5.06
C TYR A 317 2.37 -3.73 5.56
N GLY A 318 2.19 -4.10 6.81
CA GLY A 318 0.85 -4.24 7.37
C GLY A 318 0.29 -2.93 7.93
N LEU A 319 -1.04 -2.90 8.09
CA LEU A 319 -1.77 -1.97 8.97
C LEU A 319 -2.13 -2.68 10.28
N ARG A 320 -1.40 -2.44 11.38
CA ARG A 320 -1.83 -2.98 12.66
C ARG A 320 -3.06 -2.17 13.05
N ALA A 321 -4.21 -2.79 13.23
CA ALA A 321 -5.27 -2.12 13.96
C ALA A 321 -4.67 -1.74 15.32
N ALA A 322 -4.68 -0.46 15.66
CA ALA A 322 -4.39 -0.08 17.03
C ALA A 322 -5.39 -0.79 17.94
N ASP A 323 -5.02 -0.98 19.21
CA ASP A 323 -5.88 -1.60 20.22
C ASP A 323 -7.34 -1.19 20.06
N GLU A 324 -8.28 -2.10 20.31
CA GLU A 324 -9.73 -1.85 20.18
C GLU A 324 -10.23 -0.58 20.90
N CYS A 325 -9.42 -0.03 21.81
CA CYS A 325 -9.65 1.17 22.60
C CYS A 325 -8.97 2.45 22.08
N ILE A 326 -8.27 2.42 20.93
CA ILE A 326 -7.64 3.58 20.30
C ILE A 326 -8.23 3.77 18.89
N PHE A 327 -9.07 4.80 18.71
CA PHE A 327 -9.69 5.19 17.43
C PHE A 327 -8.69 5.71 16.37
N GLU A 328 -7.38 5.65 16.62
CA GLU A 328 -6.33 5.99 15.65
C GLU A 328 -5.68 4.71 15.11
N GLU A 329 -5.99 4.34 13.87
CA GLU A 329 -5.22 3.35 13.13
C GLU A 329 -3.78 3.86 12.94
N ARG A 330 -2.84 3.41 13.77
CA ARG A 330 -1.43 3.76 13.64
C ARG A 330 -0.69 2.78 12.74
N TRP A 331 0.15 3.36 11.91
CA TRP A 331 1.06 2.68 11.00
C TRP A 331 2.22 2.05 11.75
N TRP A 332 2.37 0.74 11.67
CA TRP A 332 3.59 0.07 12.15
C TRP A 332 4.41 -0.40 10.96
N HIS A 333 5.69 -0.03 10.93
CA HIS A 333 6.62 -0.26 9.84
C HIS A 333 7.20 -1.68 9.82
N THR A 334 6.45 -2.71 10.23
CA THR A 334 6.97 -4.08 10.15
C THR A 334 7.00 -4.50 8.69
N VAL A 335 8.22 -4.58 8.15
CA VAL A 335 8.48 -5.01 6.77
C VAL A 335 8.61 -6.52 6.75
N TYR A 336 7.78 -7.18 5.94
CA TYR A 336 7.95 -8.58 5.63
C TYR A 336 8.43 -8.73 4.19
N GLY A 337 9.64 -9.25 4.02
CA GLY A 337 10.25 -9.56 2.72
C GLY A 337 9.60 -10.79 2.11
N TYR A 338 8.51 -10.58 1.40
CA TYR A 338 7.71 -11.64 0.77
C TYR A 338 8.47 -12.30 -0.38
N GLN A 339 9.23 -11.49 -1.12
CA GLN A 339 10.31 -11.94 -1.99
C GLN A 339 11.48 -10.97 -1.82
N ARG A 340 12.65 -11.49 -1.47
CA ARG A 340 13.88 -10.70 -1.40
C ARG A 340 14.41 -10.47 -2.82
N ALA A 341 14.97 -9.29 -3.07
CA ALA A 341 15.69 -9.04 -4.30
C ALA A 341 16.84 -10.04 -4.43
N THR A 342 16.94 -10.71 -5.56
CA THR A 342 18.09 -11.58 -5.82
C THR A 342 19.13 -10.77 -6.58
N VAL A 343 20.28 -10.53 -5.95
CA VAL A 343 21.33 -9.64 -6.44
C VAL A 343 22.60 -10.41 -6.77
N TRP A 344 23.31 -9.98 -7.80
CA TRP A 344 24.57 -10.56 -8.23
C TRP A 344 25.67 -9.52 -8.09
N VAL A 345 26.79 -9.95 -7.50
CA VAL A 345 28.01 -9.15 -7.34
C VAL A 345 29.17 -9.90 -7.97
N HIS A 346 30.20 -9.18 -8.41
CA HIS A 346 31.43 -9.81 -8.84
C HIS A 346 32.30 -10.11 -7.61
N VAL A 347 32.69 -11.37 -7.48
CA VAL A 347 33.72 -11.80 -6.54
C VAL A 347 34.88 -12.31 -7.41
N PRO A 348 36.03 -11.60 -7.47
CA PRO A 348 37.17 -12.01 -8.30
C PRO A 348 37.74 -13.33 -7.81
N LEU A 349 38.38 -14.08 -8.71
CA LEU A 349 39.20 -15.23 -8.31
C LEU A 349 40.56 -14.74 -7.78
N PRO A 350 41.25 -15.49 -6.89
CA PRO A 350 42.59 -15.13 -6.43
C PRO A 350 43.59 -14.90 -7.56
N GLU A 351 43.45 -15.61 -8.67
CA GLU A 351 44.24 -15.46 -9.90
C GLU A 351 43.97 -14.14 -10.65
N GLU A 352 42.85 -13.47 -10.36
CA GLU A 352 42.43 -12.20 -10.97
C GLU A 352 42.88 -10.98 -10.14
N LEU A 353 43.38 -11.21 -8.92
CA LEU A 353 43.90 -10.16 -8.03
C LEU A 353 45.31 -9.67 -8.43
N GLU A 354 45.95 -10.29 -9.43
CA GLU A 354 47.26 -9.84 -9.94
C GLU A 354 47.15 -8.57 -10.82
N GLY A 355 45.95 -8.03 -11.06
CA GLY A 355 45.73 -6.79 -11.82
C GLY A 355 44.86 -5.76 -11.09
N ASN A 356 45.35 -4.51 -10.99
CA ASN A 356 44.71 -3.31 -10.43
C ASN A 356 43.89 -3.53 -9.14
N GLU A 357 44.56 -3.41 -7.98
CA GLU A 357 43.92 -3.41 -6.65
C GLU A 357 42.80 -2.35 -6.47
N GLU A 358 42.78 -1.31 -7.31
CA GLU A 358 41.78 -0.22 -7.27
C GLU A 358 40.35 -0.69 -7.59
N ASP A 359 40.15 -1.73 -8.40
CA ASP A 359 38.82 -2.26 -8.75
C ASP A 359 38.17 -3.02 -7.57
N PHE A 360 38.90 -3.22 -6.47
CA PHE A 360 38.50 -4.10 -5.35
C PHE A 360 38.36 -3.40 -4.00
N THR A 361 38.49 -2.08 -3.94
CA THR A 361 38.23 -1.35 -2.68
C THR A 361 36.74 -1.49 -2.32
N PRO A 362 36.38 -2.19 -1.22
CA PRO A 362 35.00 -2.32 -0.81
C PRO A 362 34.39 -0.92 -0.63
N MET A 363 33.21 -0.69 -1.20
CA MET A 363 32.53 0.58 -0.97
C MET A 363 32.15 0.66 0.51
N ALA A 364 32.41 1.82 1.11
CA ALA A 364 32.08 2.05 2.51
C ALA A 364 30.57 1.86 2.72
N LEU A 365 30.22 0.92 3.59
CA LEU A 365 28.85 0.80 4.06
C LEU A 365 28.57 1.96 5.02
N ALA A 366 27.36 2.53 4.92
CA ALA A 366 26.90 3.44 5.95
C ALA A 366 26.93 2.71 7.32
N PRO A 367 27.40 3.36 8.39
CA PRO A 367 27.34 2.76 9.72
C PRO A 367 25.88 2.40 10.04
N PRO A 368 25.64 1.25 10.70
CA PRO A 368 24.31 0.91 11.17
C PRO A 368 23.79 2.06 12.04
N PRO A 369 22.52 2.49 11.88
CA PRO A 369 21.95 3.50 12.75
C PRO A 369 21.97 3.00 14.19
N GLU A 370 22.56 3.78 15.10
CA GLU A 370 22.73 3.39 16.51
C GLU A 370 21.40 3.30 17.24
N ARG A 371 20.36 4.01 16.76
CA ARG A 371 19.00 3.97 17.31
C ARG A 371 17.98 3.82 16.18
N LEU A 372 16.89 3.11 16.48
CA LEU A 372 15.73 2.98 15.58
C LEU A 372 15.11 4.34 15.22
N GLU A 373 15.32 5.35 16.06
CA GLU A 373 14.87 6.74 15.86
C GLU A 373 15.69 7.49 14.79
N ASP A 374 16.91 7.02 14.49
CA ASP A 374 17.80 7.58 13.47
C ASP A 374 17.49 7.05 12.06
N LEU A 375 16.66 6.01 11.96
CA LEU A 375 16.08 5.57 10.70
C LEU A 375 15.15 6.68 10.21
N LYS A 376 15.60 7.44 9.20
CA LYS A 376 14.70 8.36 8.49
C LYS A 376 13.42 7.60 8.14
N PRO A 377 12.23 8.12 8.49
CA PRO A 377 10.98 7.49 8.07
C PRO A 377 11.08 7.25 6.58
N VAL A 378 10.85 5.99 6.17
CA VAL A 378 10.96 5.57 4.77
C VAL A 378 10.13 6.54 3.95
N THR A 379 10.78 7.47 3.26
CA THR A 379 10.12 8.37 2.33
C THR A 379 9.69 7.49 1.17
N PHE A 380 8.39 7.16 1.17
CA PHE A 380 7.80 6.38 0.11
C PHE A 380 7.91 7.21 -1.17
N PRO A 381 8.52 6.67 -2.25
CA PRO A 381 8.44 7.35 -3.52
C PRO A 381 6.95 7.46 -3.86
N LEU A 382 6.50 8.70 -4.11
CA LEU A 382 5.20 8.91 -4.72
C LEU A 382 5.18 8.08 -6.01
N ARG A 383 4.17 7.21 -6.17
CA ARG A 383 3.98 6.42 -7.40
C ARG A 383 3.77 7.29 -8.64
N SER A 384 3.65 8.60 -8.45
CA SER A 384 3.51 9.63 -9.47
C SER A 384 4.49 10.76 -9.16
N ALA A 385 5.32 11.14 -10.15
CA ALA A 385 6.14 12.36 -10.09
C ALA A 385 5.31 13.65 -10.22
N LEU A 386 4.00 13.53 -10.47
CA LEU A 386 3.08 14.64 -10.65
C LEU A 386 2.68 15.24 -9.29
N SER A 387 2.59 16.56 -9.26
CA SER A 387 2.00 17.31 -8.17
C SER A 387 0.53 16.95 -7.95
N VAL A 388 0.00 17.23 -6.76
CA VAL A 388 -1.41 16.99 -6.43
C VAL A 388 -2.33 17.76 -7.39
N GLU A 389 -1.91 18.97 -7.78
CA GLU A 389 -2.60 19.84 -8.73
C GLU A 389 -2.67 19.22 -10.13
N GLU A 390 -1.54 18.73 -10.66
CA GLU A 390 -1.47 18.08 -11.98
C GLU A 390 -2.27 16.78 -12.03
N LEU A 391 -2.22 15.98 -10.95
CA LEU A 391 -3.02 14.76 -10.83
C LEU A 391 -4.52 15.10 -10.80
N GLY A 392 -4.91 16.11 -10.02
CA GLY A 392 -6.28 16.59 -9.96
C GLY A 392 -6.79 17.13 -11.30
N GLU A 393 -5.96 17.83 -12.07
CA GLU A 393 -6.31 18.34 -13.40
C GLU A 393 -6.45 17.21 -14.42
N ARG A 394 -5.54 16.22 -14.38
CA ARG A 394 -5.61 15.02 -15.23
C ARG A 394 -6.87 14.20 -14.95
N MET A 395 -7.23 14.02 -13.67
CA MET A 395 -8.49 13.38 -13.28
C MET A 395 -9.70 14.16 -13.79
N ARG A 396 -9.72 15.50 -13.66
CA ARG A 396 -10.84 16.33 -14.17
C ARG A 396 -10.98 16.29 -15.69
N LYS A 397 -9.86 16.14 -16.43
CA LYS A 397 -9.88 16.03 -17.90
C LYS A 397 -10.34 14.66 -18.41
N ARG A 398 -10.12 13.60 -17.64
CA ARG A 398 -10.40 12.20 -18.05
C ARG A 398 -11.69 11.64 -17.48
N VAL A 399 -12.09 12.11 -16.30
CA VAL A 399 -13.43 11.87 -15.78
C VAL A 399 -14.37 12.74 -16.60
N ASP A 400 -14.80 12.23 -17.75
CA ASP A 400 -15.96 12.77 -18.42
C ASP A 400 -17.15 12.61 -17.47
N LYS A 401 -17.54 13.72 -16.85
CA LYS A 401 -18.59 13.75 -15.82
C LYS A 401 -19.87 13.07 -16.31
N VAL A 402 -20.12 13.08 -17.62
CA VAL A 402 -21.33 12.52 -18.23
C VAL A 402 -21.27 10.99 -18.24
N ALA A 403 -20.18 10.39 -18.73
CA ALA A 403 -20.07 8.93 -18.86
C ALA A 403 -20.02 8.19 -17.50
N LEU A 404 -19.37 8.77 -16.49
CA LEU A 404 -19.25 8.14 -15.17
C LEU A 404 -20.51 8.32 -14.32
N LEU A 405 -21.23 9.45 -14.47
CA LEU A 405 -22.56 9.60 -13.89
C LEU A 405 -23.55 8.66 -14.55
N ASP A 406 -23.54 8.49 -15.88
CA ASP A 406 -24.46 7.55 -16.54
C ASP A 406 -24.21 6.08 -16.15
N LEU A 407 -22.97 5.71 -15.83
CA LEU A 407 -22.63 4.36 -15.36
C LEU A 407 -23.00 4.12 -13.89
N VAL A 408 -22.85 5.14 -13.03
CA VAL A 408 -23.00 5.02 -11.56
C VAL A 408 -24.40 5.44 -11.08
N LYS A 409 -25.10 6.29 -11.83
CA LYS A 409 -26.44 6.79 -11.52
C LYS A 409 -27.46 5.68 -11.29
N PRO A 410 -27.54 4.59 -12.07
CA PRO A 410 -28.48 3.51 -11.79
C PRO A 410 -28.25 2.90 -10.40
N TYR A 411 -27.00 2.77 -9.96
CA TYR A 411 -26.66 2.23 -8.65
C TYR A 411 -26.92 3.23 -7.52
N LEU A 412 -26.72 4.53 -7.76
CA LEU A 412 -27.07 5.58 -6.80
C LEU A 412 -28.58 5.75 -6.64
N ASP A 413 -29.33 5.64 -7.74
CA ASP A 413 -30.79 5.66 -7.74
C ASP A 413 -31.34 4.43 -7.01
N ASP A 414 -30.81 3.23 -7.29
CA ASP A 414 -31.20 2.00 -6.58
C ASP A 414 -30.84 2.05 -5.09
N PHE A 415 -29.67 2.58 -4.74
CA PHE A 415 -29.28 2.81 -3.34
C PHE A 415 -30.19 3.83 -2.64
N ALA A 416 -30.59 4.91 -3.33
CA ALA A 416 -31.53 5.89 -2.80
C ALA A 416 -32.94 5.29 -2.60
N GLU A 417 -33.40 4.42 -3.49
CA GLU A 417 -34.65 3.67 -3.34
C GLU A 417 -34.58 2.70 -2.16
N GLN A 418 -33.46 2.02 -1.94
CA GLN A 418 -33.25 1.14 -0.78
C GLN A 418 -33.19 1.90 0.55
N LEU A 419 -32.67 3.13 0.56
CA LEU A 419 -32.62 3.97 1.77
C LEU A 419 -33.97 4.61 2.13
N ARG A 420 -34.86 4.80 1.15
CA ARG A 420 -36.18 5.44 1.36
C ARG A 420 -37.03 4.75 2.44
N PRO A 421 -37.27 3.42 2.44
CA PRO A 421 -38.06 2.78 3.48
C PRO A 421 -37.41 2.85 4.86
N VAL A 422 -36.07 2.87 4.95
CA VAL A 422 -35.35 3.02 6.23
C VAL A 422 -35.56 4.41 6.81
N LEU A 423 -35.44 5.45 5.98
CA LEU A 423 -35.67 6.83 6.40
C LEU A 423 -37.14 7.10 6.76
N GLU A 424 -38.08 6.50 6.03
CA GLU A 424 -39.51 6.58 6.36
C GLU A 424 -39.83 5.84 7.66
N GLY A 425 -39.23 4.67 7.89
CA GLY A 425 -39.31 3.95 9.16
C GLY A 425 -38.80 4.77 10.35
N LEU A 426 -37.61 5.36 10.22
CA LEU A 426 -37.05 6.24 11.25
C LEU A 426 -37.90 7.49 11.50
N ARG A 427 -38.47 8.09 10.45
CA ARG A 427 -39.41 9.22 10.60
C ARG A 427 -40.68 8.79 11.36
N GLY A 428 -41.21 7.60 11.08
CA GLY A 428 -42.34 7.02 11.80
C GLY A 428 -42.03 6.81 13.28
N GLU A 429 -40.87 6.22 13.59
CA GLU A 429 -40.42 6.03 14.98
C GLU A 429 -40.25 7.35 15.72
N ILE A 430 -39.64 8.36 15.08
CA ILE A 430 -39.48 9.69 15.68
C ILE A 430 -40.86 10.32 15.96
N ALA A 431 -41.80 10.24 15.01
CA ALA A 431 -43.15 10.76 15.20
C ALA A 431 -43.85 10.07 16.38
N GLN A 432 -43.76 8.74 16.48
CA GLN A 432 -44.30 7.99 17.60
C GLN A 432 -43.67 8.42 18.94
N ARG A 433 -42.34 8.57 19.00
CA ARG A 433 -41.65 9.01 20.22
C ARG A 433 -42.04 10.43 20.64
N VAL A 434 -42.31 11.31 19.69
CA VAL A 434 -42.81 12.66 19.97
C VAL A 434 -44.24 12.62 20.52
N GLU A 435 -45.11 11.78 19.97
CA GLU A 435 -46.47 11.55 20.48
C GLU A 435 -46.44 11.02 21.93
N GLU A 436 -45.62 9.98 22.19
CA GLU A 436 -45.42 9.40 23.53
C GLU A 436 -44.93 10.46 24.54
N ARG A 437 -43.99 11.31 24.12
CA ARG A 437 -43.48 12.40 24.95
C ARG A 437 -44.56 13.42 25.28
N ASN A 438 -45.39 13.81 24.30
CA ASN A 438 -46.47 14.78 24.49
C ASN A 438 -47.54 14.25 25.46
N GLU A 439 -47.88 12.96 25.37
CA GLU A 439 -48.83 12.34 26.31
C GLU A 439 -48.25 12.28 27.72
N MET A 440 -46.97 11.94 27.88
CA MET A 440 -46.29 11.99 29.20
C MET A 440 -46.24 13.41 29.77
N GLU A 441 -46.05 14.42 28.93
CA GLU A 441 -46.05 15.83 29.34
C GLU A 441 -47.44 16.28 29.82
N LYS A 442 -48.50 15.85 29.12
CA LYS A 442 -49.89 16.07 29.55
C LYS A 442 -50.19 15.41 30.89
N GLN A 443 -49.81 14.15 31.09
CA GLN A 443 -49.97 13.45 32.37
C GLN A 443 -49.22 14.15 33.51
N ARG A 444 -48.01 14.63 33.24
CA ARG A 444 -47.21 15.40 34.20
C ARG A 444 -47.91 16.70 34.61
N ASP A 445 -48.51 17.41 33.65
CA ASP A 445 -49.19 18.67 33.91
C ASP A 445 -50.52 18.46 34.66
N GLU A 446 -51.27 17.39 34.36
CA GLU A 446 -52.42 16.95 35.15
C GLU A 446 -52.03 16.65 36.61
N PHE A 447 -50.92 15.93 36.82
CA PHE A 447 -50.41 15.63 38.15
C PHE A 447 -50.01 16.92 38.90
N ARG A 448 -49.37 17.87 38.23
CA ARG A 448 -49.03 19.18 38.80
C ARG A 448 -50.26 20.00 39.16
N SER A 449 -51.34 19.92 38.39
CA SER A 449 -52.62 20.57 38.73
C SER A 449 -53.21 20.00 40.00
N LYS A 450 -53.36 18.67 40.06
CA LYS A 450 -53.89 17.97 41.25
C LYS A 450 -53.05 18.22 42.50
N TYR A 451 -51.73 18.27 42.36
CA TYR A 451 -50.83 18.58 43.47
C TYR A 451 -51.02 20.01 43.99
N ARG A 452 -51.20 21.01 43.10
CA ARG A 452 -51.52 22.38 43.50
C ARG A 452 -52.86 22.48 44.21
N GLU A 453 -53.90 21.84 43.67
CA GLU A 453 -55.22 21.78 44.31
C GLU A 453 -55.17 21.17 45.71
N ALA A 454 -54.36 20.11 45.89
CA ALA A 454 -54.13 19.50 47.20
C ALA A 454 -53.41 20.44 48.17
N LEU A 455 -52.38 21.16 47.71
CA LEU A 455 -51.68 22.16 48.52
C LEU A 455 -52.61 23.30 48.95
N GLU A 456 -53.41 23.85 48.03
CA GLU A 456 -54.39 24.89 48.35
C GLU A 456 -55.44 24.40 49.36
N SER A 457 -55.87 23.15 49.23
CA SER A 457 -56.81 22.53 50.18
C SER A 457 -56.19 22.41 51.58
N ILE A 458 -54.91 22.05 51.68
CA ILE A 458 -54.16 21.99 52.95
C ILE A 458 -54.00 23.39 53.55
N GLU A 459 -53.69 24.40 52.75
CA GLU A 459 -53.58 25.79 53.23
C GLU A 459 -54.92 26.34 53.72
N ARG A 460 -56.02 26.08 53.02
CA ARG A 460 -57.37 26.45 53.49
C ARG A 460 -57.73 25.79 54.81
N LEU A 461 -57.37 24.52 55.01
CA LEU A 461 -57.57 23.82 56.28
C LEU A 461 -56.72 24.43 57.41
N LYS A 462 -55.50 24.90 57.11
CA LYS A 462 -54.63 25.58 58.07
C LYS A 462 -55.06 27.01 58.41
N SER A 463 -55.69 27.72 57.48
CA SER A 463 -56.15 29.12 57.67
C SER A 463 -57.56 29.23 58.28
N GLY A 464 -58.30 28.12 58.36
CA GLY A 464 -59.61 28.02 59.00
C GLY A 464 -59.57 27.51 60.46
N MET A 465 -58.38 27.23 60.98
CA MET A 465 -58.06 27.15 62.41
C MET A 465 -57.42 28.47 62.84
#